data_AF-A0A1G3WKP4-F1
#
_entry.id   AF-A0A1G3WKP4-F1
#
_cell.length_a   1.000
_cell.length_b   1.000
_cell.length_c   1.000
_cell.angle_alpha   90.00
_cell.angle_beta   90.00
_cell.angle_gamma   90.00
#
_symmetry.space_group_name_H-M   'P 1'
#
loop_
_entity.id
_entity.type
_entity.pdbx_description
1 polymer ?
#
loop_
_entity_poly.entity_id
_entity_poly.type
_entity_poly.pdbx_seq_one_letter_code
_entity_poly.pdbx_strand_id
1 'polypeptide(L)'
;MAILKYSYLALGVIFYIAVNVVSYTSPIFPGELGTKILFSSISLLLLTLDYATILFTQKLYKRPFSDFTTYVKISLYIGVIIIPLISLYYT
;
A
#
# COMPACT_ATOMS: atom_id res chain seq x y z
N MET A 1 7.81 5.21 -19.11
CA MET A 1 8.05 4.74 -17.72
C MET A 1 7.25 5.51 -16.68
N ALA A 2 7.14 6.84 -16.77
CA ALA A 2 6.35 7.65 -15.82
C ALA A 2 4.86 7.24 -15.77
N ILE A 3 4.21 7.06 -16.93
CA ILE A 3 2.79 6.66 -17.01
C ILE A 3 2.54 5.32 -16.30
N LEU A 4 3.36 4.29 -16.61
CA LEU A 4 3.28 2.97 -15.97
C LEU A 4 3.40 3.06 -14.44
N LYS A 5 4.30 3.91 -13.92
CA LYS A 5 4.46 4.15 -12.47
C LYS A 5 3.18 4.72 -11.85
N TYR A 6 2.61 5.77 -12.44
CA TYR A 6 1.40 6.39 -11.90
C TYR A 6 0.18 5.47 -12.02
N SER A 7 0.03 4.75 -13.14
CA SER A 7 -1.03 3.76 -13.32
C SER A 7 -0.93 2.63 -12.29
N TYR A 8 0.27 2.14 -12.00
CA TYR A 8 0.49 1.13 -10.97
C TYR A 8 0.07 1.61 -9.58
N LEU A 9 0.45 2.83 -9.21
CA LEU A 9 0.04 3.44 -7.94
C LEU A 9 -1.48 3.71 -7.90
N ALA A 10 -2.10 4.10 -9.01
CA ALA A 10 -3.56 4.22 -9.06
C ALA A 10 -4.25 2.87 -8.81
N LEU A 11 -3.74 1.79 -9.42
CA LEU A 11 -4.23 0.43 -9.19
C LEU A 11 -4.05 -0.01 -7.73
N GLY A 12 -2.94 0.37 -7.08
CA GLY A 12 -2.73 0.08 -5.67
C GLY A 12 -3.74 0.77 -4.74
N VAL A 13 -4.14 2.01 -5.06
CA VAL A 13 -5.23 2.69 -4.32
C VAL A 13 -6.57 1.99 -4.54
N ILE A 14 -6.90 1.63 -5.78
CA ILE A 14 -8.11 0.87 -6.10
C ILE A 14 -8.12 -0.46 -5.33
N PHE A 15 -6.97 -1.15 -5.29
CA PHE A 15 -6.82 -2.40 -4.58
C PHE A 15 -6.99 -2.22 -3.06
N TYR A 16 -6.38 -1.19 -2.47
CA TYR A 16 -6.58 -0.84 -1.06
C TYR A 16 -8.06 -0.64 -0.72
N ILE A 17 -8.79 0.12 -1.55
CA ILE A 17 -10.23 0.34 -1.36
C ILE A 17 -10.99 -0.98 -1.46
N ALA A 18 -10.73 -1.77 -2.50
CA ALA A 18 -11.40 -3.05 -2.72
C ALA A 18 -11.18 -4.03 -1.55
N VAL A 19 -9.95 -4.15 -1.07
CA VAL A 19 -9.60 -5.00 0.08
C VAL A 19 -10.35 -4.53 1.34
N ASN A 20 -10.40 -3.23 1.59
CA ASN A 20 -11.14 -2.70 2.73
C ASN A 20 -12.64 -2.97 2.61
N VAL A 21 -13.25 -2.72 1.45
CA VAL A 21 -14.67 -3.05 1.21
C VAL A 21 -14.95 -4.54 1.49
N VAL A 22 -14.11 -5.44 0.97
CA VAL A 22 -14.24 -6.89 1.23
C VAL A 22 -14.11 -7.19 2.73
N SER A 23 -13.14 -6.58 3.40
CA SER A 23 -12.93 -6.71 4.84
C SER A 23 -14.18 -6.33 5.66
N TYR A 24 -14.84 -5.23 5.33
CA TYR A 24 -16.00 -4.74 6.09
C TYR A 24 -17.29 -5.49 5.77
N THR A 25 -17.44 -6.02 4.55
CA THR A 25 -18.71 -6.57 4.06
C THR A 25 -18.76 -8.10 4.02
N SER A 26 -17.62 -8.78 3.96
CA SER A 26 -17.58 -10.24 3.85
C SER A 26 -17.65 -10.91 5.22
N PRO A 27 -18.51 -11.94 5.40
CA PRO A 27 -18.62 -12.69 6.64
C PRO A 27 -17.39 -13.58 6.93
N ILE A 28 -16.50 -13.75 5.95
CA ILE A 28 -15.24 -14.51 6.10
C ILE A 28 -14.26 -13.80 7.05
N PHE A 29 -14.41 -12.48 7.24
CA PHE A 29 -13.56 -11.67 8.11
C PHE A 29 -14.36 -11.18 9.33
N PRO A 30 -14.54 -11.99 10.39
CA PRO A 30 -15.45 -11.71 11.50
C PRO A 30 -14.95 -10.67 12.52
N GLY A 31 -13.84 -9.98 12.24
CA GLY A 31 -13.22 -9.04 13.18
C GLY A 31 -14.16 -7.92 13.68
N GLU A 32 -13.97 -7.51 14.93
CA GLU A 32 -14.67 -6.36 15.51
C GLU A 32 -14.39 -5.07 14.73
N LEU A 33 -15.38 -4.19 14.65
CA LEU A 33 -15.29 -2.95 13.87
C LEU A 33 -14.06 -2.09 14.24
N GLY A 34 -13.76 -1.98 15.54
CA GLY A 34 -12.59 -1.23 16.01
C GLY A 34 -11.26 -1.80 15.49
N THR A 35 -11.12 -3.12 15.51
CA THR A 35 -9.95 -3.82 14.96
C THR A 35 -9.85 -3.62 13.46
N LYS A 36 -10.97 -3.73 12.72
CA LYS A 36 -10.99 -3.46 11.27
C LYS A 36 -10.51 -2.05 10.94
N ILE A 37 -10.98 -1.04 11.66
CA ILE A 37 -10.58 0.36 11.50
C ILE A 37 -9.09 0.53 11.81
N LEU A 38 -8.59 -0.08 12.88
CA LEU A 38 -7.18 0.02 13.27
C LEU A 38 -6.26 -0.54 12.19
N PHE A 39 -6.50 -1.77 11.71
CA PHE A 39 -5.69 -2.41 10.68
C PHE A 39 -5.82 -1.71 9.32
N SER A 40 -7.00 -1.19 8.99
CA SER A 40 -7.22 -0.34 7.81
C SER A 40 -6.38 0.94 7.87
N SER A 41 -6.32 1.58 9.04
CA SER A 41 -5.53 2.80 9.27
C SER A 41 -4.04 2.53 9.21
N ILE A 42 -3.57 1.42 9.79
CA ILE A 42 -2.16 0.98 9.70
C ILE A 42 -1.79 0.72 8.25
N SER A 43 -2.63 -0.02 7.52
CA SER A 43 -2.43 -0.29 6.09
C SER A 43 -2.33 1.00 5.28
N LEU A 44 -3.23 1.97 5.50
CA LEU A 44 -3.21 3.27 4.84
C LEU A 44 -1.92 4.05 5.12
N LEU A 45 -1.48 4.07 6.38
CA LEU A 45 -0.28 4.78 6.79
C LEU A 45 0.96 4.19 6.13
N LEU A 46 1.11 2.87 6.14
CA LEU A 46 2.22 2.18 5.49
C LEU A 46 2.21 2.39 3.98
N LEU A 47 1.03 2.29 3.34
CA LEU A 47 0.89 2.50 1.89
C LEU A 47 1.27 3.93 1.51
N THR A 48 0.90 4.91 2.34
CA THR A 48 1.26 6.31 2.15
C THR A 48 2.77 6.52 2.23
N LEU A 49 3.46 5.85 3.16
CA LEU A 49 4.92 5.92 3.27
C LEU A 49 5.61 5.30 2.04
N ASP A 50 5.10 4.17 1.55
CA ASP A 50 5.59 3.54 0.32
C ASP A 50 5.43 4.48 -0.88
N TYR A 51 4.25 5.09 -1.02
CA TYR A 51 3.95 6.01 -2.11
C TYR A 51 4.81 7.27 -2.01
N ALA A 52 5.00 7.80 -0.80
CA ALA A 52 5.88 8.93 -0.58
C ALA A 52 7.32 8.60 -0.99
N THR A 53 7.80 7.41 -0.63
CA THR A 53 9.14 6.92 -1.00
C THR A 53 9.28 6.78 -2.51
N ILE A 54 8.27 6.27 -3.21
CA ILE A 54 8.28 6.06 -4.67
C ILE A 54 8.13 7.40 -5.43
N LEU A 55 7.23 8.29 -5.01
CA LEU A 55 6.89 9.51 -5.72
C LEU A 55 7.84 10.67 -5.39
N PHE A 56 8.24 10.80 -4.14
CA PHE A 56 9.01 11.93 -3.64
C PHE A 56 10.44 11.56 -3.24
N THR A 57 11.01 10.51 -3.85
CA THR A 57 12.36 10.01 -3.53
C THR A 57 13.42 11.11 -3.55
N GLN A 58 13.38 11.97 -4.57
CA GLN A 58 14.34 13.08 -4.71
C GLN A 58 14.25 14.06 -3.51
N LYS A 59 13.05 14.31 -2.99
CA LYS A 59 12.85 15.21 -1.85
C LYS A 59 13.25 14.56 -0.53
N LEU A 60 12.91 13.28 -0.35
CA LEU A 60 13.14 12.53 0.90
C LEU A 60 14.60 12.11 1.07
N TYR A 61 15.24 11.64 -0.01
CA TYR A 61 16.57 11.02 0.05
C TYR A 61 17.64 11.79 -0.73
N LYS A 62 17.31 12.94 -1.32
CA LYS A 62 18.21 13.77 -2.13
C LYS A 62 18.87 13.04 -3.31
N ARG A 63 18.26 11.93 -3.76
CA ARG A 63 18.72 11.10 -4.89
C ARG A 63 17.53 10.58 -5.70
N PRO A 64 17.68 10.35 -7.02
CA PRO A 64 16.60 9.87 -7.85
C PRO A 64 16.27 8.41 -7.52
N PHE A 65 15.02 8.02 -7.78
CA PHE A 65 14.53 6.66 -7.53
C PHE A 65 15.28 5.59 -8.34
N SER A 66 15.85 5.95 -9.50
CA SER A 66 16.67 5.06 -10.33
C SER A 66 17.85 4.47 -9.58
N ASP A 67 18.42 5.25 -8.65
CA ASP A 67 19.67 4.94 -7.95
C ASP A 67 19.47 3.96 -6.79
N PHE A 68 18.22 3.67 -6.44
CA PHE A 68 17.93 2.61 -5.49
C PHE A 68 18.29 1.25 -6.11
N THR A 69 18.77 0.33 -5.27
CA THR A 69 19.07 -1.03 -5.69
C THR A 69 17.80 -1.69 -6.24
N THR A 70 17.96 -2.63 -7.17
CA THR A 70 16.83 -3.35 -7.76
C THR A 70 15.97 -4.02 -6.69
N TYR A 71 16.60 -4.58 -5.66
CA TYR A 71 15.91 -5.17 -4.51
C TYR A 71 14.98 -4.17 -3.82
N VAL A 72 15.47 -2.98 -3.45
CA VAL A 72 14.65 -1.95 -2.77
C VAL A 72 13.49 -1.49 -3.64
N LYS A 73 13.73 -1.28 -4.94
CA LYS A 73 12.66 -0.90 -5.88
C LYS A 73 11.56 -1.96 -5.93
N ILE A 74 11.95 -3.23 -6.03
CA ILE A 74 11.01 -4.36 -6.02
C ILE A 74 10.24 -4.42 -4.69
N SER A 75 10.91 -4.30 -3.55
CA SER A 75 10.25 -4.30 -2.24
C SER A 75 9.18 -3.22 -2.12
N LEU A 76 9.46 -2.00 -2.56
CA LEU A 76 8.49 -0.90 -2.56
C LEU A 76 7.30 -1.19 -3.48
N TYR A 77 7.54 -1.73 -4.68
CA TYR A 77 6.43 -2.10 -5.57
C TYR A 77 5.60 -3.27 -5.02
N ILE A 78 6.22 -4.27 -4.41
CA ILE A 78 5.53 -5.38 -3.74
C ILE A 78 4.72 -4.86 -2.55
N GLY A 79 5.26 -3.90 -1.79
CA GLY A 79 4.58 -3.26 -0.66
C GLY A 79 3.22 -2.67 -1.06
N VAL A 80 3.11 -2.06 -2.25
CA VAL A 80 1.83 -1.56 -2.80
C VAL A 80 0.73 -2.63 -2.85
N ILE A 81 1.08 -3.91 -3.02
CA ILE A 81 0.13 -5.03 -3.07
C ILE A 81 -0.03 -5.66 -1.68
N ILE A 82 1.06 -5.87 -0.96
CA ILE A 82 1.05 -6.60 0.32
C ILE A 82 0.45 -5.77 1.45
N ILE A 83 0.72 -4.46 1.50
CA ILE A 83 0.27 -3.58 2.59
C ILE A 83 -1.27 -3.53 2.68
N PRO A 84 -2.04 -3.40 1.58
CA PRO A 84 -3.49 -3.52 1.61
C PRO A 84 -4.02 -4.78 2.32
N LEU A 85 -3.34 -5.92 2.17
CA LEU A 85 -3.78 -7.20 2.73
C LEU A 85 -3.72 -7.23 4.26
N ILE A 86 -2.99 -6.31 4.90
CA ILE A 86 -3.00 -6.15 6.37
C ILE A 86 -4.42 -5.91 6.88
N SER A 87 -5.27 -5.25 6.08
CA SER A 87 -6.69 -5.05 6.39
C SER A 87 -7.52 -6.34 6.35
N LEU A 88 -6.94 -7.53 6.22
CA LEU A 88 -7.65 -8.81 6.27
C LEU A 88 -7.13 -9.72 7.40
N TYR A 89 -6.15 -9.27 8.20
CA TYR A 89 -5.35 -10.13 9.08
C TYR A 89 -6.02 -10.50 10.42
N TYR A 90 -7.19 -9.96 10.71
CA TYR A 90 -7.98 -10.31 11.91
C TYR A 90 -8.78 -11.58 11.68
N THR A 91 -8.06 -12.71 11.65
CA THR A 91 -8.60 -14.06 11.85
C THR A 91 -8.62 -14.42 13.31
#